data_AF-A0A1H1G964-F1
#
_entry.id   AF-A0A1H1G964-F1
#
_cell.length_a   1.000
_cell.length_b   1.000
_cell.length_c   1.000
_cell.angle_alpha   90.00
_cell.angle_beta   90.00
_cell.angle_gamma   90.00
#
_symmetry.space_group_name_H-M   'P 1'
#
loop_
_entity.id
_entity.type
_entity.pdbx_description
1 polymer ?
#
loop_
_entity_poly.entity_id
_entity_poly.type
_entity_poly.pdbx_seq_one_letter_code
_entity_poly.pdbx_strand_id
1 'polypeptide(L)'
;MSSSKPIRHDDAAARTEPVVDLLCRIADELQAMAHSVAQVSVPGDDVVTRIIGMRNQPFMNAMQGLDLTRQKLACLADFLSELAQSVPPHWSIDVNPAAEVVTLSQLAMRLRSSAHDGENSDSSDGDFEMF
;
A
#
# COMPACT_ATOMS: atom_id res chain seq x y z
N MET A 1 -36.28 18.41 38.12
CA MET A 1 -35.78 17.06 37.81
C MET A 1 -35.87 16.85 36.31
N SER A 2 -34.74 16.90 35.61
CA SER A 2 -34.52 16.26 34.31
C SER A 2 -33.02 16.26 34.09
N SER A 3 -32.41 15.13 34.44
CA SER A 3 -31.00 14.85 34.25
C SER A 3 -30.80 14.47 32.79
N SER A 4 -30.35 15.42 31.96
CA SER A 4 -29.92 15.10 30.61
C SER A 4 -28.48 14.61 30.70
N LYS A 5 -28.35 13.28 30.73
CA LYS A 5 -27.10 12.54 30.69
C LYS A 5 -26.31 12.97 29.44
N PRO A 6 -25.08 13.47 29.54
CA PRO A 6 -24.26 13.68 28.35
C PRO A 6 -23.98 12.30 27.75
N ILE A 7 -24.42 12.10 26.51
CA ILE A 7 -24.00 10.99 25.68
C ILE A 7 -22.48 11.15 25.54
N ARG A 8 -21.74 10.27 26.23
CA ARG A 8 -20.31 10.05 25.99
C ARG A 8 -20.22 9.66 24.51
N HIS A 9 -19.87 10.60 23.64
CA HIS A 9 -19.18 10.23 22.42
C HIS A 9 -17.90 9.59 22.92
N ASP A 10 -17.89 8.27 22.84
CA ASP A 10 -16.70 7.49 23.09
C ASP A 10 -15.65 8.05 22.15
N ASP A 11 -14.61 8.60 22.77
CA ASP A 11 -13.41 9.11 22.18
C ASP A 11 -12.78 7.93 21.44
N ALA A 12 -13.24 7.65 20.23
CA ALA A 12 -12.52 6.81 19.27
C ALA A 12 -11.27 7.61 18.96
N ALA A 13 -10.30 7.51 19.87
CA ALA A 13 -9.10 8.32 19.93
C ALA A 13 -8.57 8.46 18.50
N ALA A 14 -8.60 9.70 17.98
CA ALA A 14 -8.06 10.02 16.67
C ALA A 14 -6.65 9.45 16.63
N ARG A 15 -6.50 8.30 15.97
CA ARG A 15 -5.28 7.51 16.00
C ARG A 15 -4.34 8.19 15.03
N THR A 16 -3.70 9.25 15.51
CA THR A 16 -2.69 9.97 14.75
C THR A 16 -1.50 9.07 14.57
N GLU A 17 -0.96 9.03 13.36
CA GLU A 17 0.19 8.22 13.03
C GLU A 17 1.26 9.09 12.34
N PRO A 18 2.53 8.69 12.40
CA PRO A 18 3.61 9.43 11.75
C PRO A 18 3.36 9.56 10.25
N VAL A 19 3.51 10.78 9.73
CA VAL A 19 3.33 11.05 8.29
C VAL A 19 4.32 10.23 7.44
N VAL A 20 5.53 9.98 7.98
CA VAL A 20 6.53 9.12 7.33
C VAL A 20 6.00 7.70 7.10
N ASP A 21 5.35 7.09 8.10
CA ASP A 21 4.80 5.73 8.02
C ASP A 21 3.64 5.65 7.03
N LEU A 22 2.82 6.71 6.95
CA LEU A 22 1.79 6.84 5.94
C LEU A 22 2.37 6.93 4.52
N LEU A 23 3.37 7.78 4.30
CA LEU A 23 4.00 7.95 2.99
C LEU A 23 4.66 6.65 2.52
N CYS A 24 5.39 5.96 3.40
CA CYS A 24 5.99 4.66 3.10
C CYS A 24 4.92 3.62 2.73
N ARG A 25 3.82 3.52 3.48
CA ARG A 25 2.73 2.58 3.12
C ARG A 25 2.05 2.89 1.79
N ILE A 26 1.89 4.17 1.44
CA ILE A 26 1.35 4.55 0.13
C ILE A 26 2.37 4.20 -0.97
N ALA A 27 3.66 4.41 -0.73
CA ALA A 27 4.72 4.02 -1.66
C ALA A 27 4.70 2.50 -1.92
N ASP A 28 4.66 1.69 -0.86
CA ASP A 28 4.58 0.23 -0.95
C ASP A 28 3.35 -0.23 -1.74
N GLU A 29 2.21 0.42 -1.52
CA GLU A 29 0.98 0.10 -2.23
C GLU A 29 1.08 0.43 -3.73
N LEU A 30 1.64 1.59 -4.09
CA LEU A 30 1.88 1.96 -5.48
C LEU A 30 2.87 1.00 -6.16
N GLN A 31 3.88 0.55 -5.43
CA GLN A 31 4.83 -0.45 -5.91
C GLN A 31 4.15 -1.80 -6.14
N ALA A 32 3.28 -2.24 -5.21
CA ALA A 32 2.48 -3.45 -5.37
C ALA A 32 1.53 -3.37 -6.58
N MET A 33 0.93 -2.20 -6.83
CA MET A 33 0.13 -1.95 -8.04
C MET A 33 0.99 -2.00 -9.30
N ALA A 34 2.19 -1.42 -9.29
CA ALA A 34 3.14 -1.51 -10.41
C ALA A 34 3.49 -2.97 -10.72
N HIS A 35 3.78 -3.79 -9.71
CA HIS A 35 4.02 -5.22 -9.88
C HIS A 35 2.80 -5.97 -10.42
N SER A 36 1.59 -5.61 -9.99
CA SER A 36 0.35 -6.21 -10.50
C SER A 36 0.14 -5.89 -11.98
N VAL A 37 0.38 -4.63 -12.39
CA VAL A 37 0.34 -4.24 -13.81
C VAL A 37 1.43 -4.97 -14.60
N ALA A 38 2.63 -5.12 -14.03
CA ALA A 38 3.71 -5.87 -14.68
C ALA A 38 3.29 -7.31 -14.98
N GLN A 39 2.66 -8.01 -14.02
CA GLN A 39 2.18 -9.39 -14.21
C GLN A 39 1.14 -9.53 -15.33
N VAL A 40 0.21 -8.57 -15.44
CA VAL A 40 -0.75 -8.53 -16.57
C VAL A 40 -0.06 -8.19 -17.89
N SER A 41 1.05 -7.46 -17.81
CA SER A 41 1.83 -6.99 -18.96
C SER A 41 3.01 -7.89 -19.32
N VAL A 42 3.15 -9.06 -18.70
CA VAL A 42 4.05 -10.11 -19.17
C VAL A 42 3.24 -10.98 -20.13
N PRO A 43 3.22 -10.69 -21.44
CA PRO A 43 3.32 -11.80 -22.35
C PRO A 43 4.67 -12.41 -22.02
N GLY A 44 4.72 -13.73 -21.84
CA GLY A 44 5.99 -14.40 -21.67
C GLY A 44 6.94 -14.02 -22.79
N ASP A 45 8.13 -14.58 -22.77
CA ASP A 45 8.99 -14.73 -23.95
C ASP A 45 8.30 -15.61 -25.04
N ASP A 46 6.98 -15.48 -25.18
CA ASP A 46 6.07 -16.22 -25.99
C ASP A 46 6.10 -15.61 -27.39
N VAL A 47 6.73 -16.37 -28.26
CA VAL A 47 6.78 -16.15 -29.70
C VAL A 47 5.40 -15.80 -30.27
N VAL A 48 4.31 -16.32 -29.68
CA VAL A 48 2.93 -16.02 -30.06
C VAL A 48 2.59 -14.55 -29.85
N THR A 49 2.91 -13.95 -28.70
CA THR A 49 2.63 -12.53 -28.48
C THR A 49 3.46 -11.64 -29.40
N ARG A 50 4.71 -12.02 -29.68
CA ARG A 50 5.55 -11.28 -30.63
C ARG A 50 4.96 -11.31 -32.04
N ILE A 51 4.47 -12.46 -32.50
CA ILE A 51 3.81 -12.62 -33.81
C ILE A 51 2.50 -11.84 -33.88
N ILE A 52 1.68 -11.86 -32.81
CA ILE A 52 0.42 -11.11 -32.74
C ILE A 52 0.70 -9.59 -32.71
N GLY A 53 1.64 -9.15 -31.88
CA GLY A 53 2.03 -7.75 -31.75
C GLY A 53 2.61 -7.16 -33.04
N MET A 54 3.45 -7.90 -33.77
CA MET A 54 3.94 -7.48 -35.09
C MET A 54 2.83 -7.30 -36.13
N ARG A 55 1.68 -7.94 -35.94
CA ARG A 55 0.53 -7.90 -36.87
C ARG A 55 -0.62 -7.02 -36.39
N ASN A 56 -0.59 -6.52 -35.15
CA ASN A 56 -1.70 -5.80 -34.54
C ASN A 56 -1.23 -4.55 -33.78
N GLN A 57 -1.25 -3.40 -34.46
CA GLN A 57 -0.85 -2.11 -33.90
C GLN A 57 -1.67 -1.70 -32.64
N PRO A 58 -3.02 -1.86 -32.60
CA PRO A 58 -3.78 -1.65 -31.38
C PRO A 58 -3.29 -2.45 -30.17
N PHE A 59 -2.89 -3.71 -30.38
CA PHE A 59 -2.37 -4.57 -29.31
C PHE A 59 -1.03 -4.05 -28.77
N MET A 60 -0.11 -3.63 -29.65
CA MET A 60 1.17 -3.04 -29.23
C MET A 60 0.99 -1.74 -28.46
N ASN A 61 0.06 -0.87 -28.89
CA ASN A 61 -0.25 0.38 -28.19
C ASN A 61 -0.82 0.11 -26.79
N ALA A 62 -1.69 -0.90 -26.65
CA ALA A 62 -2.22 -1.30 -25.35
C ALA A 62 -1.12 -1.80 -24.40
N MET A 63 -0.22 -2.64 -24.90
CA MET A 63 0.94 -3.14 -24.13
C MET A 63 1.88 -2.02 -23.68
N GLN A 64 2.19 -1.07 -24.57
CA GLN A 64 2.97 0.12 -24.22
C GLN A 64 2.25 0.99 -23.18
N GLY A 65 0.93 1.12 -23.30
CA GLY A 65 0.10 1.85 -22.32
C GLY A 65 0.14 1.21 -20.93
N LEU A 66 0.15 -0.11 -20.85
CA LEU A 66 0.30 -0.83 -19.58
C LEU A 66 1.71 -0.68 -19.00
N ASP A 67 2.75 -0.81 -19.82
CA ASP A 67 4.13 -0.59 -19.36
C ASP A 67 4.36 0.85 -18.87
N LEU A 68 3.81 1.84 -19.59
CA LEU A 68 3.85 3.23 -19.15
C LEU A 68 3.11 3.43 -17.82
N THR A 69 1.96 2.79 -17.64
CA THR A 69 1.22 2.81 -16.36
C THR A 69 2.04 2.22 -15.23
N ARG A 70 2.67 1.06 -15.46
CA ARG A 70 3.59 0.43 -14.49
C ARG A 70 4.72 1.38 -14.10
N GLN A 71 5.38 2.01 -15.09
CA GLN A 71 6.48 2.93 -14.85
C GLN A 71 6.03 4.15 -14.03
N LYS A 72 4.85 4.71 -14.31
CA LYS A 72 4.30 5.83 -13.54
C LYS A 72 4.04 5.46 -12.08
N LEU A 73 3.47 4.28 -11.83
CA LEU A 73 3.20 3.81 -10.48
C LEU A 73 4.50 3.65 -9.68
N ALA A 74 5.52 3.01 -10.26
CA ALA A 74 6.83 2.85 -9.63
C ALA A 74 7.50 4.20 -9.35
N CYS A 75 7.48 5.12 -10.31
CA CYS A 75 8.06 6.46 -10.14
C CYS A 75 7.36 7.26 -9.02
N LEU A 76 6.04 7.12 -8.88
CA LEU A 76 5.31 7.74 -7.78
C LEU A 76 5.62 7.09 -6.43
N ALA A 77 5.83 5.76 -6.39
CA ALA A 77 6.29 5.07 -5.19
C ALA A 77 7.67 5.60 -4.73
N ASP A 78 8.63 5.68 -5.65
CA ASP A 78 9.96 6.22 -5.38
C ASP A 78 9.89 7.68 -4.89
N PHE A 79 9.06 8.52 -5.53
CA PHE A 79 8.85 9.90 -5.12
C PHE A 79 8.33 10.01 -3.68
N LEU A 80 7.37 9.18 -3.28
CA LEU A 80 6.82 9.20 -1.92
C LEU A 80 7.85 8.69 -0.90
N SER A 81 8.64 7.68 -1.24
CA SER A 81 9.73 7.18 -0.40
C SER A 81 10.82 8.24 -0.17
N GLU A 82 11.19 9.00 -1.21
CA GLU A 82 12.12 10.13 -1.09
C GLU A 82 11.50 11.29 -0.28
N LEU A 83 10.22 11.59 -0.51
CA LEU A 83 9.52 12.62 0.25
C LEU A 83 9.45 12.27 1.74
N ALA A 84 9.21 11.00 2.08
CA ALA A 84 9.16 10.51 3.45
C ALA A 84 10.46 10.81 4.23
N GLN A 85 11.62 10.74 3.58
CA GLN A 85 12.92 11.06 4.20
C GLN A 85 13.06 12.55 4.56
N SER A 86 12.31 13.44 3.88
CA SER A 86 12.32 14.88 4.14
C SER A 86 11.31 15.34 5.20
N VAL A 87 10.41 14.44 5.64
CA VAL A 87 9.35 14.77 6.58
C VAL A 87 9.92 14.90 8.01
N PRO A 88 9.58 15.98 8.74
CA PRO A 88 9.95 16.11 10.14
C PRO A 88 9.37 14.97 10.99
N PRO A 89 10.14 14.34 11.90
CA PRO A 89 9.72 13.13 12.63
C PRO A 89 8.57 13.37 13.62
N HIS A 90 8.25 14.62 13.93
CA HIS A 90 7.17 15.01 14.83
C HIS A 90 5.82 15.25 14.12
N TRP A 91 5.77 15.10 12.79
CA TRP A 91 4.52 15.23 12.05
C TRP A 91 3.68 13.96 12.18
N SER A 92 2.46 14.14 12.70
CA SER A 92 1.46 13.09 12.77
C SER A 92 0.13 13.58 12.23
N ILE A 93 -0.62 12.68 11.59
CA ILE A 93 -1.90 12.99 10.94
C ILE A 93 -2.95 11.94 11.30
N ASP A 94 -4.21 12.36 11.43
CA ASP A 94 -5.33 11.44 11.51
C ASP A 94 -5.74 11.02 10.10
N VAL A 95 -5.55 9.74 9.78
CA VAL A 95 -5.84 9.15 8.47
C VAL A 95 -7.28 8.66 8.34
N ASN A 96 -8.04 8.59 9.43
CA ASN A 96 -9.38 8.02 9.40
C ASN A 96 -10.31 8.69 8.38
N PRO A 97 -10.37 10.04 8.28
CA PRO A 97 -11.22 10.71 7.30
C PRO A 97 -10.81 10.42 5.86
N ALA A 98 -9.50 10.32 5.59
CA ALA A 98 -8.99 10.02 4.25
C ALA A 98 -9.25 8.55 3.86
N ALA A 99 -9.11 7.63 4.81
CA ALA A 99 -9.32 6.21 4.59
C ALA A 99 -10.80 5.85 4.34
N GLU A 100 -11.76 6.64 4.82
CA GLU A 100 -13.20 6.44 4.55
C GLU A 100 -13.58 6.65 3.08
N VAL A 101 -12.77 7.40 2.32
CA VAL A 101 -12.96 7.60 0.87
C VAL A 101 -12.52 6.36 0.07
N VAL A 102 -11.72 5.50 0.68
CA VAL A 102 -11.21 4.28 0.03
C VAL A 102 -12.27 3.18 0.07
N THR A 103 -12.99 3.04 -1.04
CA THR A 103 -14.11 2.08 -1.18
C THR A 103 -13.66 0.61 -1.28
N LEU A 104 -12.37 0.37 -1.58
CA LEU A 104 -11.78 -0.96 -1.56
C LEU A 104 -11.34 -1.30 -0.14
N SER A 105 -12.13 -2.10 0.55
CA SER A 105 -11.93 -2.46 1.97
C SER A 105 -10.52 -3.00 2.28
N GLN A 106 -9.91 -3.76 1.36
CA GLN A 106 -8.54 -4.26 1.52
C GLN A 106 -7.45 -3.18 1.31
N LEU A 107 -7.70 -2.17 0.48
CA LEU A 107 -6.82 -1.02 0.32
C LEU A 107 -6.92 -0.10 1.55
N ALA A 108 -8.15 0.15 2.02
CA ALA A 108 -8.40 0.89 3.24
C ALA A 108 -7.72 0.22 4.45
N MET A 109 -7.78 -1.11 4.55
CA MET A 109 -7.15 -1.88 5.62
C MET A 109 -5.62 -1.76 5.60
N ARG A 110 -4.98 -1.89 4.42
CA ARG A 110 -3.53 -1.76 4.29
C ARG A 110 -3.04 -0.34 4.57
N LEU A 111 -3.81 0.68 4.17
CA LEU A 111 -3.50 2.08 4.49
C LEU A 111 -3.73 2.44 5.97
N ARG A 112 -4.59 1.69 6.69
CA ARG A 112 -4.87 1.89 8.12
C ARG A 112 -4.01 1.04 9.04
N SER A 113 -3.42 -0.06 8.56
CA SER A 113 -2.64 -0.98 9.38
C SER A 113 -1.21 -0.47 9.49
N SER A 114 -0.88 0.11 10.63
CA SER A 114 0.48 0.15 11.16
C SER A 114 0.80 -1.27 11.62
N ALA A 115 1.54 -2.04 10.81
CA ALA A 115 2.17 -3.28 11.26
C ALA A 115 3.30 -2.91 12.24
N HIS A 116 2.90 -2.52 13.44
CA HIS A 116 3.74 -2.54 14.62
C HIS A 116 3.41 -3.80 15.41
N ASP A 117 3.56 -4.97 14.76
CA ASP A 117 3.85 -6.19 15.49
C ASP A 117 5.34 -6.14 15.83
N GLY A 118 5.64 -5.40 16.89
CA GLY A 118 6.80 -5.70 17.71
C GLY A 118 6.57 -7.08 18.33
N GLU A 119 6.83 -8.14 17.56
CA GLU A 119 7.11 -9.45 18.12
C GLU A 119 8.44 -9.32 18.89
N ASN A 120 8.31 -9.01 20.17
CA ASN A 120 9.27 -9.44 21.18
C ASN A 120 9.38 -10.96 21.07
N SER A 121 10.24 -11.45 20.18
CA SER A 121 10.77 -12.81 20.24
C SER A 121 11.88 -12.83 21.30
N ASP A 122 11.51 -12.61 22.55
CA ASP A 122 12.32 -12.95 23.70
C ASP A 122 11.54 -13.96 24.53
N SER A 123 11.77 -15.25 24.26
CA SER A 123 11.66 -16.35 25.21
C SER A 123 12.05 -17.68 24.55
N SER A 124 13.21 -18.19 24.98
CA SER A 124 13.64 -19.59 25.04
C SER A 124 13.78 -20.33 23.71
N ASP A 125 14.99 -20.50 23.16
CA ASP A 125 16.03 -21.42 23.65
C ASP A 125 15.48 -22.79 24.09
N GLY A 126 15.89 -23.81 23.34
CA GLY A 126 15.99 -25.19 23.78
C GLY A 126 14.68 -25.96 23.95
N ASP A 127 14.20 -26.60 22.88
CA ASP A 127 13.79 -27.99 23.04
C ASP A 127 14.04 -28.83 21.77
N PHE A 128 15.12 -29.60 21.82
CA PHE A 128 15.35 -30.75 20.96
C PHE A 128 14.71 -31.97 21.66
N GLU A 129 13.51 -32.38 21.25
CA GLU A 129 13.00 -33.75 21.48
C GLU A 129 12.25 -34.20 20.21
N MET A 130 12.87 -35.05 19.37
CA MET A 130 12.72 -36.51 19.33
C MET A 130 11.34 -36.96 18.83
N PHE A 131 11.27 -37.42 17.57
CA PHE A 131 10.83 -38.75 17.08
C PHE A 131 10.59 -38.71 15.56
#